data_AF-A0A8T4UC53-F1
#
_entry.id   AF-A0A8T4UC53-F1
#
_cell.length_a   1.000
_cell.length_b   1.000
_cell.length_c   1.000
_cell.angle_alpha   90.00
_cell.angle_beta   90.00
_cell.angle_gamma   90.00
#
_symmetry.space_group_name_H-M   'P 1'
#
loop_
_entity.id
_entity.type
_entity.pdbx_description
1 polymer ?
#
loop_
_entity_poly.entity_id
_entity_poly.type
_entity_poly.pdbx_seq_one_letter_code
_entity_poly.pdbx_strand_id
1 'polypeptide(L)'
;MNIREELSGNYKYIVVEFSNRIDSDLLKAIKERAEEDSKNVNPMSPSGEIRPEDLIYFNNIGGIIAEESVKSYLMLLIKSNNLNAEILPSPFINCQDHRDIKIRVNDKVKTIEVRSSFQYKTTLQRVFSGAFSLIGKYTTSHKGQEPDKDFYVTVIHRYENKQMMLMLQSKIEVLIVGGAHSDIFNKIGEKKFLKQENAEYLIINPINRVEDVPKLFNNILEIKQLKQQSLFF
;
A
#
# COMPACT_ATOMS: atom_id res chain seq x y z
N MET A 1 14.86 -6.55 6.57
CA MET A 1 13.59 -6.96 5.96
C MET A 1 13.85 -8.10 5.01
N ASN A 2 12.92 -9.05 4.95
CA ASN A 2 12.91 -10.13 3.97
C ASN A 2 11.76 -9.89 2.99
N ILE A 3 12.04 -9.92 1.69
CA ILE A 3 11.07 -9.64 0.63
C ILE A 3 11.06 -10.82 -0.34
N ARG A 4 9.88 -11.37 -0.62
CA ARG A 4 9.72 -12.49 -1.54
C ARG A 4 8.44 -12.38 -2.35
N GLU A 5 8.46 -12.94 -3.55
CA GLU A 5 7.26 -13.13 -4.37
C GLU A 5 6.59 -14.45 -4.01
N GLU A 6 5.27 -14.45 -3.96
CA GLU A 6 4.45 -15.62 -3.66
C GLU A 6 3.28 -15.70 -4.65
N LEU A 7 2.61 -16.85 -4.68
CA LEU A 7 1.53 -17.14 -5.61
C LEU A 7 0.25 -17.59 -4.89
N SER A 8 -0.90 -17.06 -5.28
CA SER A 8 -2.22 -17.58 -4.89
C SER A 8 -3.06 -17.85 -6.13
N GLY A 9 -3.22 -19.13 -6.47
CA GLY A 9 -3.77 -19.53 -7.77
C GLY A 9 -2.84 -19.07 -8.90
N ASN A 10 -3.32 -18.17 -9.76
CA ASN A 10 -2.50 -17.55 -10.81
C ASN A 10 -2.06 -16.12 -10.47
N TYR A 11 -2.36 -15.63 -9.27
CA TYR A 11 -2.09 -14.25 -8.87
C TYR A 11 -0.78 -14.14 -8.08
N LYS A 12 0.17 -13.34 -8.57
CA LYS A 12 1.44 -13.08 -7.87
C LYS A 12 1.35 -11.85 -6.97
N TYR A 13 1.81 -12.00 -5.74
CA TYR A 13 1.85 -10.96 -4.72
C TYR A 13 3.20 -10.95 -4.00
N ILE A 14 3.46 -9.91 -3.21
CA ILE A 14 4.73 -9.75 -2.47
C ILE A 14 4.48 -9.94 -0.99
N VAL A 15 5.34 -10.70 -0.32
CA VAL A 15 5.41 -10.75 1.14
C VAL A 15 6.62 -9.97 1.60
N VAL A 16 6.39 -9.04 2.54
CA VAL A 16 7.43 -8.29 3.22
C VAL A 16 7.39 -8.65 4.70
N GLU A 17 8.53 -9.06 5.23
CA GLU A 17 8.68 -9.41 6.64
C GLU A 17 9.70 -8.50 7.31
N PHE A 18 9.26 -7.89 8.41
CA PHE A 18 10.12 -7.16 9.33
C PHE A 18 10.38 -8.03 10.54
N SER A 19 11.63 -8.09 10.98
CA SER A 19 12.02 -8.78 12.21
C SER A 19 12.61 -7.78 13.18
N ASN A 20 12.07 -7.68 14.40
CA ASN A 20 12.63 -6.76 15.40
C ASN A 20 14.11 -7.05 15.72
N ARG A 21 14.62 -8.25 15.45
CA ARG A 21 16.05 -8.57 15.62
C ARG A 21 16.95 -7.98 14.55
N ILE A 22 16.43 -7.73 13.35
CA ILE A 22 17.20 -7.31 12.17
C ILE A 22 16.88 -5.85 11.82
N ASP A 23 15.63 -5.46 12.01
CA ASP A 23 15.05 -4.19 11.56
C ASP A 23 14.73 -3.25 12.73
N SER A 24 15.36 -3.44 13.89
CA SER A 24 15.06 -2.70 15.12
C SER A 24 15.09 -1.18 14.92
N ASP A 25 16.10 -0.68 14.20
CA ASP A 25 16.30 0.75 14.00
C ASP A 25 15.24 1.35 13.09
N LEU A 26 14.88 0.63 12.02
CA LEU A 26 13.78 1.00 11.14
C LEU A 26 12.45 1.00 11.90
N LEU A 27 12.16 -0.06 12.66
CA LEU A 27 10.93 -0.15 13.46
C LEU A 27 10.88 0.93 14.55
N LYS A 28 12.03 1.34 15.10
CA LYS A 28 12.13 2.48 16.01
C LYS A 28 11.78 3.79 15.29
N ALA A 29 12.40 4.06 14.15
CA ALA A 29 12.11 5.25 13.35
C ALA A 29 10.63 5.33 12.90
N ILE A 30 10.03 4.18 12.56
CA ILE A 30 8.60 4.09 12.23
C ILE A 30 7.72 4.52 13.42
N LYS A 31 8.05 4.07 14.64
CA LYS A 31 7.30 4.46 15.85
C LYS A 31 7.42 5.95 16.12
N GLU A 32 8.64 6.49 16.05
CA GLU A 32 8.91 7.92 16.25
C GLU A 32 8.15 8.78 15.24
N ARG A 33 8.21 8.42 13.94
CA ARG A 33 7.43 9.08 12.89
C ARG A 33 5.93 8.96 13.13
N ALA A 34 5.44 7.80 13.55
CA ALA A 34 4.01 7.61 13.83
C ALA A 34 3.53 8.48 14.99
N GLU A 35 4.34 8.67 16.03
CA GLU A 35 4.04 9.56 17.17
C GLU A 35 3.93 11.02 16.72
N GLU A 36 4.81 11.47 15.84
CA GLU A 36 4.76 12.82 15.27
C GLU A 36 3.55 13.01 14.35
N ASP A 37 3.35 12.10 13.39
CA ASP A 37 2.23 12.13 12.44
C ASP A 37 0.88 12.12 13.18
N SER A 38 0.75 11.34 14.27
CA SER A 38 -0.50 11.21 15.04
C SER A 38 -0.99 12.52 15.65
N LYS A 39 -0.11 13.48 15.89
CA LYS A 39 -0.48 14.81 16.41
C LYS A 39 -1.10 15.70 15.35
N ASN A 40 -0.85 15.42 14.08
CA ASN A 40 -1.17 16.29 12.95
C ASN A 40 -2.25 15.72 12.01
N VAL A 41 -2.76 14.51 12.27
CA VAL A 41 -3.85 13.90 11.48
C VAL A 41 -5.22 14.34 11.96
N ASN A 42 -6.20 14.37 11.05
CA ASN A 42 -7.59 14.60 11.43
C ASN A 42 -8.09 13.44 12.31
N PRO A 43 -8.57 13.69 13.54
CA PRO A 43 -9.05 12.63 14.43
C PRO A 43 -10.33 11.97 13.91
N MET A 44 -11.11 12.65 13.08
CA MET A 44 -12.33 12.10 12.50
C MET A 44 -12.03 11.00 11.47
N SER A 45 -12.84 9.95 11.49
CA SER A 45 -12.94 8.95 10.42
C SER A 45 -13.64 9.55 9.19
N PRO A 46 -13.62 8.87 8.02
CA PRO A 46 -14.43 9.31 6.88
C PRO A 46 -15.95 9.26 7.13
N SER A 47 -16.43 8.51 8.14
CA SER A 47 -17.83 8.58 8.58
C SER A 47 -18.16 9.83 9.40
N GLY A 48 -17.15 10.56 9.87
CA GLY A 48 -17.29 11.76 10.71
C GLY A 48 -17.13 11.50 12.21
N GLU A 49 -16.83 10.27 12.62
CA GLU A 49 -16.68 9.89 14.03
C GLU A 49 -15.26 10.12 14.53
N ILE A 50 -15.11 10.61 15.77
CA ILE A 50 -13.78 10.78 16.39
C ILE A 50 -13.18 9.41 16.68
N ARG A 51 -11.96 9.17 16.18
CA ARG A 51 -11.21 7.94 16.44
C ARG A 51 -10.43 8.06 17.76
N PRO A 52 -10.34 6.99 18.57
CA PRO A 52 -9.46 6.95 19.74
C PRO A 52 -8.00 7.20 19.35
N GLU A 53 -7.23 7.87 20.22
CA GLU A 53 -5.82 8.21 19.97
C GLU A 53 -4.95 6.98 19.68
N ASP A 54 -5.11 5.91 20.46
CA ASP A 54 -4.40 4.64 20.22
C ASP A 54 -4.68 4.06 18.83
N LEU A 55 -5.93 4.14 18.38
CA LEU A 55 -6.32 3.65 17.06
C LEU A 55 -5.71 4.52 15.96
N ILE A 56 -5.65 5.84 16.15
CA ILE A 56 -4.96 6.75 15.23
C ILE A 56 -3.48 6.38 15.14
N TYR A 57 -2.82 6.21 16.29
CA TYR A 57 -1.42 5.85 16.39
C TYR A 57 -1.12 4.50 15.70
N PHE A 58 -1.89 3.46 15.99
CA PHE A 58 -1.70 2.15 15.35
C PHE A 58 -1.99 2.18 13.85
N ASN A 59 -2.98 2.95 13.40
CA ASN A 59 -3.21 3.15 11.97
C ASN A 59 -2.05 3.88 11.28
N ASN A 60 -1.45 4.87 11.96
CA ASN A 60 -0.27 5.57 11.44
C ASN A 60 0.93 4.65 11.33
N ILE A 61 1.20 3.83 12.34
CA ILE A 61 2.24 2.79 12.25
C ILE A 61 1.97 1.86 11.06
N GLY A 62 0.73 1.38 10.91
CA GLY A 62 0.35 0.51 9.80
C GLY A 62 0.57 1.16 8.44
N GLY A 63 0.17 2.42 8.28
CA GLY A 63 0.39 3.20 7.06
C GLY A 63 1.88 3.36 6.72
N ILE A 64 2.71 3.70 7.71
CA ILE A 64 4.15 3.86 7.50
C ILE A 64 4.82 2.52 7.16
N ILE A 65 4.47 1.42 7.83
CA ILE A 65 4.97 0.07 7.48
C ILE A 65 4.62 -0.28 6.02
N ALA A 66 3.40 0.04 5.58
CA ALA A 66 2.98 -0.21 4.21
C ALA A 66 3.78 0.62 3.20
N GLU A 67 3.98 1.91 3.49
CA GLU A 67 4.82 2.81 2.69
C GLU A 67 6.26 2.27 2.57
N GLU A 68 6.89 1.91 3.68
CA GLU A 68 8.25 1.36 3.71
C GLU A 68 8.36 0.01 2.99
N SER A 69 7.31 -0.81 3.04
CA SER A 69 7.25 -2.08 2.29
C SER A 69 7.28 -1.85 0.77
N VAL A 70 6.47 -0.89 0.29
CA VAL A 70 6.41 -0.52 -1.13
C VAL A 70 7.72 0.12 -1.59
N LYS A 71 8.28 1.06 -0.82
CA LYS A 71 9.59 1.66 -1.10
C LYS A 71 10.70 0.61 -1.18
N SER A 72 10.72 -0.33 -0.24
CA SER A 72 11.74 -1.38 -0.20
C SER A 72 11.68 -2.29 -1.41
N TYR A 73 10.48 -2.66 -1.88
CA TYR A 73 10.33 -3.44 -3.11
C TYR A 73 10.73 -2.63 -4.36
N LEU A 74 10.39 -1.35 -4.44
CA LEU A 74 10.87 -0.46 -5.51
C LEU A 74 12.41 -0.38 -5.53
N MET A 75 13.04 -0.12 -4.39
CA MET A 75 14.50 -0.05 -4.28
C MET A 75 15.18 -1.37 -4.68
N LEU A 76 14.59 -2.50 -4.29
CA LEU A 76 15.07 -3.82 -4.71
C LEU A 76 15.06 -3.97 -6.23
N LEU A 77 13.95 -3.59 -6.89
CA LEU A 77 13.82 -3.67 -8.35
C LEU A 77 14.76 -2.70 -9.07
N ILE A 78 14.87 -1.46 -8.59
CA ILE A 78 15.78 -0.43 -9.13
C ILE A 78 17.22 -0.96 -9.10
N LYS A 79 17.66 -1.46 -7.95
CA LYS A 79 19.03 -1.97 -7.76
C LYS A 79 19.29 -3.22 -8.61
N SER A 80 18.37 -4.18 -8.61
CA SER A 80 18.54 -5.45 -9.32
C SER A 80 18.51 -5.31 -10.85
N ASN A 81 17.79 -4.31 -11.37
CA ASN A 81 17.72 -4.02 -12.81
C ASN A 81 18.64 -2.87 -13.25
N ASN A 82 19.45 -2.31 -12.34
CA ASN A 82 20.35 -1.18 -12.59
C ASN A 82 19.63 0.00 -13.29
N LEU A 83 18.46 0.38 -12.76
CA LEU A 83 17.61 1.42 -13.36
C LEU A 83 18.06 2.81 -12.94
N ASN A 84 17.92 3.78 -13.86
CA ASN A 84 17.97 5.19 -13.54
C ASN A 84 16.61 5.64 -12.95
N ALA A 85 16.40 5.34 -11.67
CA ALA A 85 15.21 5.74 -10.95
C ALA A 85 15.52 6.05 -9.49
N GLU A 86 14.80 7.01 -8.91
CA GLU A 86 14.99 7.43 -7.52
C GLU A 86 13.65 7.70 -6.84
N ILE A 87 13.54 7.29 -5.58
CA ILE A 87 12.40 7.62 -4.71
C ILE A 87 12.65 9.03 -4.16
N LEU A 88 11.71 9.94 -4.43
CA LEU A 88 11.83 11.33 -4.02
C LEU A 88 11.31 11.50 -2.58
N PRO A 89 11.93 12.37 -1.76
CA PRO A 89 11.40 12.72 -0.46
C PRO A 89 9.97 13.28 -0.58
N SER A 90 9.09 12.84 0.32
CA SER A 90 7.73 13.36 0.45
C SER A 90 7.44 13.55 1.95
N PRO A 91 7.88 14.69 2.54
CA PRO A 91 7.64 14.95 3.95
C PRO A 91 6.13 15.09 4.21
N PHE A 92 5.65 14.49 5.30
CA PHE A 92 4.30 14.71 5.80
C PHE A 92 4.34 15.94 6.70
N ILE A 93 3.72 17.04 6.29
CA ILE A 93 3.72 18.30 7.05
C ILE A 93 2.41 18.42 7.83
N ASN A 94 1.27 18.06 7.24
CA ASN A 94 -0.04 18.08 7.92
C ASN A 94 -1.09 17.15 7.28
N CYS A 95 -2.30 17.09 7.85
CA CYS A 95 -3.40 16.24 7.38
C CYS A 95 -3.94 16.49 5.96
N GLN A 96 -3.51 17.56 5.29
CA GLN A 96 -3.78 17.83 3.87
C GLN A 96 -2.72 17.17 2.96
N ASP A 97 -1.56 16.82 3.50
CA ASP A 97 -0.56 16.05 2.78
C ASP A 97 -0.97 14.58 2.76
N HIS A 98 -1.07 14.02 1.55
CA HIS A 98 -1.30 12.60 1.37
C HIS A 98 0.05 11.87 1.42
N ARG A 99 0.06 10.70 2.07
CA ARG A 99 1.25 9.82 2.16
C ARG A 99 1.46 9.12 0.82
N ASP A 100 1.93 9.90 -0.14
CA ASP A 100 2.23 9.43 -1.49
C ASP A 100 3.71 9.05 -1.61
N ILE A 101 4.00 7.96 -2.33
CA ILE A 101 5.34 7.72 -2.83
C ILE A 101 5.49 8.45 -4.16
N LYS A 102 6.48 9.32 -4.26
CA LYS A 102 6.92 9.95 -5.51
C LYS A 102 8.17 9.25 -5.99
N ILE A 103 8.18 8.82 -7.25
CA ILE A 103 9.34 8.17 -7.87
C ILE A 103 9.66 8.85 -9.20
N ARG A 104 10.92 9.18 -9.42
CA ARG A 104 11.41 9.63 -10.72
C ARG A 104 11.95 8.43 -11.48
N VAL A 105 11.44 8.19 -12.68
CA VAL A 105 11.87 7.13 -13.60
C VAL A 105 12.08 7.77 -14.96
N ASN A 106 13.30 7.70 -15.52
CA ASN A 106 13.62 8.30 -16.82
C ASN A 106 13.14 9.77 -16.95
N ASP A 107 13.46 10.60 -15.94
CA ASP A 107 13.07 12.01 -15.82
C ASP A 107 11.55 12.30 -15.66
N LYS A 108 10.71 11.28 -15.56
CA LYS A 108 9.27 11.43 -15.28
C LYS A 108 8.98 11.11 -13.82
N VAL A 109 8.25 12.01 -13.15
CA VAL A 109 7.77 11.77 -11.79
C VAL A 109 6.43 11.04 -11.86
N LYS A 110 6.33 9.93 -11.15
CA LYS A 110 5.11 9.14 -10.94
C LYS A 110 4.74 9.16 -9.47
N THR A 111 3.45 9.10 -9.19
CA THR A 111 2.85 9.11 -7.86
C THR A 111 2.17 7.78 -7.58
N ILE A 112 2.37 7.25 -6.37
CA ILE A 112 1.81 5.98 -5.92
C ILE A 112 1.10 6.22 -4.59
N GLU A 113 -0.22 6.04 -4.56
CA GLU A 113 -0.99 5.96 -3.32
C GLU A 113 -0.80 4.56 -2.72
N VAL A 114 -0.37 4.51 -1.46
CA VAL A 114 -0.30 3.26 -0.70
C VAL A 114 -1.41 3.24 0.34
N ARG A 115 -2.36 2.32 0.20
CA ARG A 115 -3.41 2.09 1.19
C ARG A 115 -3.15 0.80 1.93
N SER A 116 -3.37 0.80 3.23
CA SER A 116 -3.22 -0.41 4.04
C SER A 116 -4.50 -0.83 4.73
N SER A 117 -4.61 -2.12 5.03
CA SER A 117 -5.71 -2.68 5.80
C SER A 117 -5.22 -3.85 6.65
N PHE A 118 -5.93 -4.14 7.72
CA PHE A 118 -5.58 -5.21 8.65
C PHE A 118 -6.43 -6.44 8.39
N GLN A 119 -5.77 -7.59 8.27
CA GLN A 119 -6.47 -8.86 8.15
C GLN A 119 -7.13 -9.22 9.47
N TYR A 120 -8.47 -9.32 9.47
CA TYR A 120 -9.25 -9.72 10.63
C TYR A 120 -10.04 -10.99 10.33
N LYS A 121 -9.77 -12.07 11.09
CA LYS A 121 -10.50 -13.34 11.05
C LYS A 121 -10.83 -13.86 9.65
N THR A 122 -9.90 -13.72 8.71
CA THR A 122 -10.08 -14.16 7.33
C THR A 122 -8.87 -14.95 6.87
N THR A 123 -9.06 -15.85 5.90
CA THR A 123 -7.98 -16.66 5.35
C THR A 123 -7.26 -15.90 4.23
N LEU A 124 -6.05 -16.31 3.88
CA LEU A 124 -5.33 -15.74 2.74
C LEU A 124 -6.14 -15.86 1.44
N GLN A 125 -6.76 -17.01 1.20
CA GLN A 125 -7.62 -17.22 0.03
C GLN A 125 -8.75 -16.19 -0.05
N ARG A 126 -9.36 -15.86 1.09
CA ARG A 126 -10.42 -14.85 1.15
C ARG A 126 -9.94 -13.44 0.86
N VAL A 127 -8.65 -13.14 1.08
CA VAL A 127 -8.07 -11.86 0.64
C VAL A 127 -8.23 -11.69 -0.86
N PHE A 128 -7.88 -12.74 -1.61
CA PHE A 128 -7.94 -12.75 -3.07
C PHE A 128 -9.32 -13.07 -3.64
N SER A 129 -10.25 -13.63 -2.86
CA SER A 129 -11.61 -13.96 -3.32
C SER A 129 -12.69 -12.94 -2.95
N GLY A 130 -12.31 -11.76 -2.44
CA GLY A 130 -13.20 -10.59 -2.35
C GLY A 130 -13.51 -10.10 -0.94
N ALA A 131 -12.76 -10.56 0.09
CA ALA A 131 -12.82 -9.93 1.41
C ALA A 131 -12.15 -8.55 1.43
N PHE A 132 -11.23 -8.29 0.49
CA PHE A 132 -10.57 -7.00 0.30
C PHE A 132 -10.70 -6.55 -1.14
N SER A 133 -10.69 -5.23 -1.31
CA SER A 133 -10.78 -4.55 -2.60
C SER A 133 -9.56 -3.65 -2.77
N LEU A 134 -9.13 -3.47 -4.01
CA LEU A 134 -8.21 -2.40 -4.35
C LEU A 134 -9.00 -1.08 -4.27
N ILE A 135 -8.54 -0.16 -3.43
CA ILE A 135 -9.21 1.13 -3.20
C ILE A 135 -8.47 2.21 -4.00
N GLY A 136 -9.21 2.91 -4.85
CA GLY A 136 -8.81 4.11 -5.58
C GLY A 136 -9.31 5.37 -4.88
N LYS A 137 -9.37 6.50 -5.58
CA LYS A 137 -9.85 7.76 -5.00
C LYS A 137 -11.22 7.64 -4.36
N TYR A 138 -11.46 8.44 -3.33
CA TYR A 138 -12.77 8.56 -2.70
C TYR A 138 -13.16 10.01 -2.50
N THR A 139 -14.47 10.23 -2.39
CA THR A 139 -15.06 11.52 -2.08
C THR A 139 -15.81 11.39 -0.77
N THR A 140 -15.63 12.37 0.12
CA THR A 140 -16.40 12.44 1.37
C THR A 140 -17.23 13.71 1.39
N SER A 141 -18.27 13.76 2.22
CA SER A 141 -19.08 14.97 2.39
C SER A 141 -18.34 16.14 3.07
N HIS A 142 -17.16 15.91 3.66
CA HIS A 142 -16.45 16.90 4.49
C HIS A 142 -15.02 17.23 4.01
N LYS A 143 -14.38 16.33 3.24
CA LYS A 143 -13.14 16.60 2.50
C LYS A 143 -13.45 16.63 1.01
N GLY A 144 -12.99 17.68 0.32
CA GLY A 144 -13.05 17.78 -1.14
C GLY A 144 -12.42 16.57 -1.83
N GLN A 145 -12.56 16.51 -3.16
CA GLN A 145 -12.07 15.39 -3.95
C GLN A 145 -10.56 15.17 -3.73
N GLU A 146 -10.17 13.93 -3.41
CA GLU A 146 -8.75 13.58 -3.29
C GLU A 146 -8.03 13.80 -4.64
N PRO A 147 -6.78 14.30 -4.62
CA PRO A 147 -5.99 14.43 -5.84
C PRO A 147 -5.74 13.06 -6.48
N ASP A 148 -5.87 12.99 -7.81
CA ASP A 148 -5.59 11.78 -8.58
C ASP A 148 -4.10 11.40 -8.46
N LYS A 149 -3.82 10.09 -8.32
CA LYS A 149 -2.47 9.52 -8.39
C LYS A 149 -2.33 8.66 -9.65
N ASP A 150 -1.10 8.45 -10.10
CA ASP A 150 -0.84 7.59 -11.26
C ASP A 150 -1.14 6.12 -10.92
N PHE A 151 -0.72 5.67 -9.73
CA PHE A 151 -0.89 4.29 -9.28
C PHE A 151 -1.49 4.20 -7.88
N TYR A 152 -2.20 3.10 -7.65
CA TYR A 152 -2.75 2.73 -6.35
C TYR A 152 -2.28 1.33 -5.99
N VAL A 153 -1.79 1.15 -4.77
CA VAL A 153 -1.29 -0.14 -4.25
C VAL A 153 -1.96 -0.41 -2.90
N THR A 154 -2.29 -1.67 -2.64
CA THR A 154 -2.82 -2.09 -1.34
C THR A 154 -1.85 -2.98 -0.60
N VAL A 155 -1.72 -2.74 0.72
CA VAL A 155 -0.91 -3.55 1.63
C VAL A 155 -1.80 -4.13 2.73
N ILE A 156 -1.71 -5.43 2.96
CA ILE A 156 -2.49 -6.13 3.99
C ILE A 156 -1.58 -6.57 5.12
N HIS A 157 -1.84 -6.06 6.33
CA HIS A 157 -1.20 -6.52 7.55
C HIS A 157 -1.76 -7.88 7.96
N ARG A 158 -0.87 -8.86 8.23
CA ARG A 158 -1.26 -10.24 8.55
C ARG A 158 -1.57 -10.48 10.02
N TYR A 159 -2.10 -9.45 10.68
CA TYR A 159 -2.44 -9.43 12.10
C TYR A 159 -3.57 -8.43 12.35
N GLU A 160 -4.24 -8.55 13.49
CA GLU A 160 -5.26 -7.59 13.90
C GLU A 160 -4.61 -6.29 14.38
N ASN A 161 -5.17 -5.13 14.04
CA ASN A 161 -4.61 -3.82 14.43
C ASN A 161 -4.31 -3.71 15.94
N LYS A 162 -5.20 -4.25 16.79
CA LYS A 162 -5.02 -4.27 18.25
C LYS A 162 -3.76 -5.02 18.74
N GLN A 163 -3.16 -5.84 17.88
CA GLN A 163 -1.92 -6.57 18.17
C GLN A 163 -0.67 -5.79 17.78
N MET A 164 -0.78 -4.56 17.24
CA MET A 164 0.33 -3.78 16.69
C MET A 164 1.56 -3.75 17.59
N MET A 165 1.39 -3.45 18.88
CA MET A 165 2.52 -3.36 19.82
C MET A 165 3.22 -4.70 20.05
N LEU A 166 2.46 -5.80 20.10
CA LEU A 166 3.03 -7.16 20.18
C LEU A 166 3.80 -7.51 18.90
N MET A 167 3.27 -7.13 17.73
CA MET A 167 3.90 -7.41 16.45
C MET A 167 5.21 -6.64 16.27
N LEU A 168 5.28 -5.38 16.74
CA LEU A 168 6.50 -4.58 16.75
C LEU A 168 7.65 -5.18 17.58
N GLN A 169 7.33 -6.00 18.59
CA GLN A 169 8.33 -6.69 19.40
C GLN A 169 8.75 -8.04 18.80
N SER A 170 8.05 -8.52 17.77
CA SER A 170 8.22 -9.85 17.20
C SER A 170 8.54 -9.79 15.70
N LYS A 171 7.67 -10.35 14.86
CA LYS A 171 7.80 -10.41 13.40
C LYS A 171 6.53 -9.84 12.78
N ILE A 172 6.67 -8.85 11.93
CA ILE A 172 5.56 -8.26 11.18
C ILE A 172 5.60 -8.85 9.77
N GLU A 173 4.50 -9.46 9.35
CA GLU A 173 4.28 -9.86 7.96
C GLU A 173 3.21 -8.95 7.35
N VAL A 174 3.53 -8.39 6.18
CA VAL A 174 2.57 -7.67 5.34
C VAL A 174 2.60 -8.20 3.92
N LEU A 175 1.47 -8.10 3.24
CA LEU A 175 1.32 -8.52 1.86
C LEU A 175 1.10 -7.28 0.99
N ILE A 176 1.94 -7.03 0.00
CA ILE A 176 1.59 -6.10 -1.08
C ILE A 176 0.69 -6.90 -2.03
N VAL A 177 -0.58 -6.52 -2.09
CA VAL A 177 -1.63 -7.23 -2.83
C VAL A 177 -2.45 -6.22 -3.61
N GLY A 178 -2.65 -6.50 -4.89
CA GLY A 178 -3.34 -5.59 -5.77
C GLY A 178 -2.54 -4.33 -6.08
N GLY A 179 -2.89 -3.77 -7.22
CA GLY A 179 -2.58 -2.40 -7.56
C GLY A 179 -2.78 -2.17 -9.04
N ALA A 180 -3.00 -0.92 -9.39
CA ALA A 180 -3.35 -0.56 -10.75
C ALA A 180 -2.97 0.89 -11.05
N HIS A 181 -2.78 1.17 -12.33
CA HIS A 181 -2.85 2.53 -12.84
C HIS A 181 -4.26 3.09 -12.64
N SER A 182 -4.38 4.39 -12.38
CA SER A 182 -5.65 5.08 -12.15
C SER A 182 -6.70 4.82 -13.23
N ASP A 183 -6.29 4.76 -14.50
CA ASP A 183 -7.16 4.47 -15.64
C ASP A 183 -7.92 3.14 -15.54
N ILE A 184 -7.37 2.15 -14.82
CA ILE A 184 -8.05 0.86 -14.65
C ILE A 184 -9.33 1.02 -13.82
N PHE A 185 -9.35 1.94 -12.85
CA PHE A 185 -10.55 2.22 -12.07
C PHE A 185 -11.67 2.82 -12.94
N ASN A 186 -11.33 3.61 -13.95
CA ASN A 186 -12.33 4.14 -14.89
C ASN A 186 -12.92 3.05 -15.79
N LYS A 187 -12.17 1.97 -16.05
CA LYS A 187 -12.59 0.86 -16.93
C LYS A 187 -13.43 -0.19 -16.22
N ILE A 188 -13.05 -0.56 -14.99
CA ILE A 188 -13.64 -1.71 -14.29
C ILE A 188 -14.00 -1.43 -12.83
N GLY A 189 -13.76 -0.21 -12.34
CA GLY A 189 -14.04 0.18 -10.97
C GLY A 189 -15.53 0.33 -10.71
N GLU A 190 -15.92 0.14 -9.45
CA GLU A 190 -17.27 0.36 -8.95
C GLU A 190 -17.24 1.32 -7.76
N LYS A 191 -18.30 2.11 -7.59
CA LYS A 191 -18.47 3.02 -6.45
C LYS A 191 -19.11 2.28 -5.28
N LYS A 192 -18.50 2.32 -4.09
CA LYS A 192 -19.04 1.71 -2.85
C LYS A 192 -18.78 2.56 -1.62
N PHE A 193 -19.69 2.45 -0.65
CA PHE A 193 -19.57 3.17 0.63
C PHE A 193 -18.71 2.47 1.68
N LEU A 194 -18.32 1.20 1.48
CA LEU A 194 -17.47 0.42 2.41
C LEU A 194 -17.86 0.53 3.91
N LYS A 195 -19.16 0.59 4.21
CA LYS A 195 -19.72 0.81 5.57
C LYS A 195 -19.40 2.18 6.19
N GLN A 196 -19.15 3.17 5.35
CA GLN A 196 -18.96 4.56 5.72
C GLN A 196 -19.96 5.40 4.91
N GLU A 197 -21.11 5.68 5.53
CA GLU A 197 -22.27 6.30 4.86
C GLU A 197 -21.95 7.65 4.18
N ASN A 198 -20.89 8.32 4.64
CA ASN A 198 -20.46 9.64 4.18
C ASN A 198 -19.24 9.62 3.24
N ALA A 199 -18.81 8.44 2.77
CA ALA A 199 -17.64 8.28 1.92
C ALA A 199 -17.91 7.32 0.75
N GLU A 200 -17.81 7.81 -0.48
CA GLU A 200 -17.93 7.00 -1.69
C GLU A 200 -16.54 6.68 -2.25
N TYR A 201 -16.20 5.40 -2.27
CA TYR A 201 -14.92 4.88 -2.74
C TYR A 201 -15.04 4.31 -4.14
N LEU A 202 -14.09 4.64 -5.02
CA LEU A 202 -13.90 3.92 -6.27
C LEU A 202 -13.03 2.69 -6.01
N ILE A 203 -13.58 1.49 -6.18
CA ILE A 203 -12.92 0.24 -5.82
C ILE A 203 -12.88 -0.76 -6.97
N ILE A 204 -11.98 -1.74 -6.88
CA ILE A 204 -11.99 -2.95 -7.71
C ILE A 204 -12.01 -4.17 -6.79
N ASN A 205 -13.02 -5.04 -6.95
CA ASN A 205 -13.24 -6.22 -6.11
C ASN A 205 -13.54 -7.47 -6.94
N PRO A 206 -12.94 -8.65 -6.65
CA PRO A 206 -11.82 -8.87 -5.73
C PRO A 206 -10.53 -8.15 -6.11
N ILE A 207 -9.65 -7.97 -5.12
CA ILE A 207 -8.37 -7.23 -5.23
C ILE A 207 -7.42 -7.77 -6.32
N ASN A 208 -7.58 -9.02 -6.73
CA ASN A 208 -6.77 -9.69 -7.76
C ASN A 208 -7.38 -9.63 -9.17
N ARG A 209 -8.43 -8.83 -9.41
CA ARG A 209 -8.96 -8.57 -10.76
C ARG A 209 -8.09 -7.65 -11.62
N VAL A 210 -7.00 -7.16 -11.05
CA VAL A 210 -6.01 -6.29 -11.69
C VAL A 210 -4.73 -7.07 -11.97
N GLU A 211 -3.72 -6.38 -12.48
CA GLU A 211 -2.42 -7.00 -12.74
C GLU A 211 -1.79 -7.56 -11.45
N ASP A 212 -0.98 -8.60 -11.65
CA ASP A 212 -0.09 -9.13 -10.62
C ASP A 212 0.84 -8.05 -10.08
N VAL A 213 1.17 -8.14 -8.80
CA VAL A 213 1.97 -7.10 -8.12
C VAL A 213 3.34 -6.92 -8.78
N PRO A 214 4.15 -7.97 -9.05
CA PRO A 214 5.41 -7.77 -9.79
C PRO A 214 5.24 -7.07 -11.14
N LYS A 215 4.17 -7.38 -11.87
CA LYS A 215 3.90 -6.78 -13.19
C LYS A 215 3.58 -5.29 -13.05
N LEU A 216 2.78 -4.91 -12.06
CA LEU A 216 2.50 -3.52 -11.72
C LEU A 216 3.79 -2.73 -11.45
N PHE A 217 4.66 -3.25 -10.58
CA PHE A 217 5.91 -2.55 -10.24
C PHE A 217 6.88 -2.46 -11.43
N ASN A 218 6.93 -3.49 -12.28
CA ASN A 218 7.65 -3.41 -13.55
C ASN A 218 7.09 -2.30 -14.46
N ASN A 219 5.77 -2.14 -14.51
CA ASN A 219 5.13 -1.06 -15.29
C ASN A 219 5.41 0.33 -14.69
N ILE A 220 5.39 0.47 -13.36
CA ILE A 220 5.78 1.70 -12.65
C ILE A 220 7.22 2.09 -13.03
N LEU A 221 8.14 1.13 -12.99
CA LEU A 221 9.57 1.31 -13.25
C LEU A 221 9.96 1.24 -14.73
N GLU A 222 9.01 1.03 -15.64
CA GLU A 222 9.25 0.88 -17.09
C GLU A 222 10.26 -0.24 -17.43
N ILE A 223 10.30 -1.29 -16.61
CA ILE A 223 11.14 -2.46 -16.83
C ILE A 223 10.59 -3.21 -18.05
N LYS A 224 11.37 -3.24 -19.13
CA LYS A 224 11.03 -4.01 -20.32
C LYS A 224 11.07 -5.50 -19.96
N GLN A 225 9.93 -6.18 -20.05
CA GLN A 225 9.93 -7.64 -20.03
C GLN A 225 10.73 -8.10 -21.25
N LEU A 226 11.82 -8.84 -21.03
CA LEU A 226 12.44 -9.61 -22.10
C LEU A 226 11.35 -10.55 -22.61
N LYS A 227 10.88 -10.32 -23.85
CA LYS A 227 10.09 -11.32 -24.55
C LYS A 227 10.90 -12.61 -24.45
N GLN A 228 10.37 -13.65 -23.82
CA GLN A 228 10.87 -14.99 -24.04
C GLN A 228 10.80 -15.18 -25.56
N GLN A 229 11.95 -15.08 -26.23
CA GLN A 229 12.09 -15.70 -27.52
C GLN A 229 11.89 -17.17 -27.23
N SER A 230 10.70 -17.66 -27.56
CA SER A 230 10.45 -19.07 -27.76
C SER A 230 11.44 -19.52 -28.83
N LEU A 231 12.62 -19.96 -28.38
CA LEU A 231 13.49 -20.85 -29.13
C LEU A 231 12.70 -22.15 -29.27
N PHE A 232 11.87 -22.19 -30.31
CA PHE A 232 11.54 -23.45 -30.94
C PHE A 232 12.83 -23.97 -31.58
N PHE A 233 13.38 -25.02 -30.98
CA PHE A 233 14.22 -25.99 -31.69
C PHE A 233 13.36 -27.22 -31.98
#